data_AF-A0A1C5JID6-F1
#
_entry.id   AF-A0A1C5JID6-F1
#
_cell.length_a   1.000
_cell.length_b   1.000
_cell.length_c   1.000
_cell.angle_alpha   90.00
_cell.angle_beta   90.00
_cell.angle_gamma   90.00
#
_symmetry.space_group_name_H-M   'P 1'
#
loop_
_entity.id
_entity.type
_entity.pdbx_description
1 polymer ?
#
loop_
_entity_poly.entity_id
_entity_poly.type
_entity_poly.pdbx_seq_one_letter_code
_entity_poly.pdbx_strand_id
1 'polypeptide(L)'
;MKGNAAKVRHRGLHGIGDGDEVPLAELRPGAEATVVRVESAAAPAVARRLADLGFTPGTRVRVQRRAPLRDPVLYRVRDYEVCLRRAQAAWVRVVGVGV
;
A
#
# COMPACT_ATOMS: atom_id res chain seq x y z
N MET A 1 -8.88 -17.33 -20.81
CA MET A 1 -7.87 -17.04 -19.78
C MET A 1 -8.48 -16.06 -18.79
N LYS A 2 -8.81 -16.51 -17.58
CA LYS A 2 -9.72 -15.81 -16.65
C LYS A 2 -8.97 -14.69 -15.92
N GLY A 3 -9.15 -13.45 -16.37
CA GLY A 3 -8.82 -12.26 -15.60
C GLY A 3 -9.83 -12.11 -14.48
N ASN A 4 -9.49 -12.59 -13.28
CA ASN A 4 -10.30 -12.33 -12.11
C ASN A 4 -10.03 -10.88 -11.67
N ALA A 5 -10.84 -9.95 -12.17
CA ALA A 5 -10.95 -8.61 -11.65
C ALA A 5 -11.33 -8.72 -10.18
N ALA A 6 -10.32 -8.54 -9.32
CA ALA A 6 -10.48 -8.47 -7.88
C ALA A 6 -11.64 -7.51 -7.60
N LYS A 7 -12.72 -8.09 -7.07
CA LYS A 7 -13.98 -7.43 -6.77
C LYS A 7 -13.69 -6.40 -5.68
N VAL A 8 -13.27 -5.20 -6.07
CA VAL A 8 -13.03 -4.07 -5.17
C VAL A 8 -14.39 -3.68 -4.61
N ARG A 9 -14.73 -4.29 -3.48
CA ARG A 9 -15.92 -3.94 -2.71
C ARG A 9 -15.64 -2.55 -2.13
N HIS A 10 -16.15 -1.53 -2.81
CA HIS A 10 -16.27 -0.19 -2.28
C HIS A 10 -17.13 -0.25 -1.00
N ARG A 11 -16.51 -0.50 0.15
CA ARG A 11 -17.12 -0.24 1.45
C ARG A 11 -16.27 0.81 2.13
N GLY A 12 -16.75 2.04 2.03
CA GLY A 12 -16.08 3.18 2.63
C GLY A 12 -15.95 3.04 4.14
N LEU A 13 -14.95 3.74 4.67
CA LEU A 13 -14.96 4.31 6.01
C LEU A 13 -15.17 3.31 7.17
N HIS A 14 -14.37 2.25 7.27
CA HIS A 14 -14.22 1.51 8.54
C HIS A 14 -12.76 1.10 8.74
N GLY A 15 -12.34 1.04 10.00
CA GLY A 15 -11.04 0.52 10.40
C GLY A 15 -10.77 -0.81 9.70
N ILE A 16 -9.52 -1.01 9.29
CA ILE A 16 -9.07 -2.19 8.58
C ILE A 16 -9.32 -3.38 9.51
N GLY A 17 -10.26 -4.26 9.17
CA GLY A 17 -10.47 -5.49 9.94
C GLY A 17 -9.25 -6.40 9.77
N ASP A 18 -8.89 -7.15 10.81
CA ASP A 18 -7.85 -8.18 10.72
C ASP A 18 -8.20 -9.17 9.59
N GLY A 19 -7.49 -9.05 8.46
CA GLY A 19 -7.62 -9.95 7.31
C GLY A 19 -8.05 -9.31 5.98
N ASP A 20 -8.49 -8.05 5.94
CA ASP A 20 -8.85 -7.40 4.67
C ASP A 20 -7.64 -6.79 3.95
N GLU A 21 -7.25 -7.37 2.81
CA GLU A 21 -6.23 -6.82 1.91
C GLU A 21 -6.75 -5.57 1.18
N VAL A 22 -6.12 -4.42 1.42
CA VAL A 22 -6.42 -3.14 0.74
C VAL A 22 -5.17 -2.60 0.03
N PRO A 23 -5.30 -1.72 -0.97
CA PRO A 23 -4.14 -1.03 -1.52
C PRO A 23 -3.59 0.01 -0.54
N LEU A 24 -2.27 0.12 -0.45
CA LEU A 24 -1.56 1.08 0.41
C LEU A 24 -1.97 2.54 0.13
N ALA A 25 -2.38 2.85 -1.10
CA ALA A 25 -2.89 4.17 -1.50
C ALA A 25 -4.20 4.60 -0.80
N GLU A 26 -4.95 3.66 -0.23
CA GLU A 26 -6.23 3.91 0.45
C GLU A 26 -6.05 4.24 1.93
N LEU A 27 -4.93 3.82 2.53
CA LEU A 27 -4.64 4.07 3.94
C LEU A 27 -4.56 5.56 4.27
N ARG A 28 -5.17 5.94 5.39
CA ARG A 28 -5.18 7.33 5.89
C ARG A 28 -3.86 7.65 6.60
N PRO A 29 -3.42 8.92 6.62
CA PRO A 29 -2.34 9.36 7.49
C PRO A 29 -2.57 8.89 8.93
N GLY A 30 -1.51 8.40 9.57
CA GLY A 30 -1.56 7.80 10.90
C GLY A 30 -1.80 6.29 10.93
N ALA A 31 -2.28 5.67 9.84
CA ALA A 31 -2.50 4.23 9.79
C ALA A 31 -1.19 3.44 9.62
N GLU A 32 -1.13 2.28 10.26
CA GLU A 32 -0.07 1.26 10.11
C GLU A 32 -0.63 -0.01 9.49
N ALA A 33 0.18 -0.65 8.65
CA ALA A 33 -0.19 -1.87 7.94
C ALA A 33 1.05 -2.71 7.61
N THR A 34 0.83 -3.98 7.29
CA THR A 34 1.88 -4.90 6.84
C THR A 34 1.73 -5.16 5.36
N VAL A 35 2.82 -5.05 4.60
CA VAL A 35 2.85 -5.40 3.18
C VAL A 35 2.62 -6.89 3.00
N VAL A 36 1.67 -7.25 2.13
CA VAL A 36 1.38 -8.64 1.76
C VAL A 36 2.05 -8.98 0.44
N ARG A 37 1.92 -8.12 -0.58
CA ARG A 37 2.47 -8.33 -1.92
C ARG A 37 2.46 -7.06 -2.76
N VAL A 38 3.23 -7.07 -3.84
CA VAL A 38 3.23 -6.02 -4.87
C VAL A 38 2.64 -6.59 -6.15
N GLU A 39 1.51 -6.05 -6.61
CA GLU A 39 0.73 -6.55 -7.74
C GLU A 39 1.18 -6.00 -9.11
N SER A 40 2.47 -5.76 -9.36
CA SER A 40 2.89 -5.13 -10.62
C SER A 40 3.06 -6.11 -11.80
N ALA A 41 2.07 -6.98 -12.03
CA ALA A 41 2.11 -7.95 -13.12
C ALA A 41 2.29 -7.32 -14.51
N ALA A 42 1.80 -6.10 -14.71
CA ALA A 42 1.97 -5.33 -15.96
C ALA A 42 3.23 -4.45 -15.99
N ALA A 43 4.01 -4.37 -14.90
CA ALA A 43 5.17 -3.49 -14.80
C ALA A 43 6.29 -4.06 -13.88
N PRO A 44 7.03 -5.10 -14.32
CA PRO A 44 8.03 -5.80 -13.48
C PRO A 44 9.13 -4.88 -12.91
N ALA A 45 9.54 -3.87 -13.67
CA ALA A 45 10.52 -2.87 -13.22
C ALA A 45 10.02 -2.08 -12.00
N VAL A 46 8.71 -1.84 -11.91
CA VAL A 46 8.09 -1.13 -10.78
C VAL A 46 8.06 -2.02 -9.54
N ALA A 47 7.70 -3.31 -9.65
CA ALA A 47 7.81 -4.24 -8.52
C ALA A 47 9.23 -4.31 -7.98
N ARG A 48 10.21 -4.45 -8.88
CA ARG A 48 11.62 -4.53 -8.46
C ARG A 48 12.04 -3.28 -7.70
N ARG A 49 11.74 -2.10 -8.25
CA ARG A 49 12.02 -0.82 -7.56
C ARG A 49 11.31 -0.71 -6.22
N LEU A 50 10.05 -1.14 -6.12
CA LEU A 50 9.30 -1.12 -4.85
C LEU A 50 9.93 -2.08 -3.82
N ALA A 51 10.38 -3.25 -4.26
CA ALA A 51 11.12 -4.19 -3.42
C ALA A 51 12.46 -3.62 -2.96
N ASP A 52 13.23 -2.99 -3.86
CA ASP A 52 14.50 -2.31 -3.54
C ASP A 52 14.29 -1.17 -2.52
N LEU A 53 13.12 -0.50 -2.57
CA LEU A 53 12.68 0.51 -1.61
C LEU A 53 12.08 -0.09 -0.31
N GLY A 54 12.08 -1.41 -0.14
CA GLY A 54 11.66 -2.11 1.08
C GLY A 54 10.18 -2.45 1.17
N PHE A 55 9.37 -2.23 0.13
CA PHE A 55 7.98 -2.68 0.06
C PHE A 55 7.90 -4.17 -0.27
N THR A 56 8.43 -4.99 0.62
CA THR A 56 8.45 -6.46 0.54
C THR A 56 7.43 -7.06 1.51
N PRO A 57 6.89 -8.27 1.24
CA PRO A 57 6.00 -8.97 2.15
C PRO A 57 6.56 -9.03 3.59
N GLY A 58 5.71 -8.79 4.58
CA GLY A 58 6.07 -8.74 6.00
C GLY A 58 6.64 -7.40 6.48
N THR A 59 6.96 -6.46 5.58
CA THR A 59 7.42 -5.13 5.99
C THR A 59 6.27 -4.30 6.56
N ARG A 60 6.46 -3.75 7.77
CA ARG A 60 5.56 -2.75 8.36
C ARG A 60 5.75 -1.40 7.66
N VAL A 61 4.63 -0.79 7.31
CA VAL A 61 4.56 0.53 6.68
C VAL A 61 3.56 1.42 7.40
N ARG A 62 3.92 2.69 7.57
CA ARG A 62 3.05 3.71 8.18
C ARG A 62 2.83 4.85 7.21
N VAL A 63 1.59 5.31 7.10
CA VAL A 63 1.30 6.54 6.35
C VAL A 63 1.63 7.74 7.22
N GLN A 64 2.65 8.52 6.83
CA GLN A 64 3.04 9.71 7.59
C GLN A 64 2.14 10.89 7.23
N ARG A 65 2.20 11.33 5.97
CA ARG A 65 1.40 12.46 5.47
C ARG A 65 1.17 12.35 3.98
N ARG A 66 0.14 13.05 3.50
CA ARG A 66 -0.13 13.23 2.08
C ARG A 66 0.26 14.65 1.69
N ALA A 67 0.78 14.83 0.47
CA ALA A 67 0.95 16.17 -0.08
C ALA A 67 -0.41 16.91 -0.16
N PRO A 68 -0.41 18.26 -0.25
CA PRO A 68 -1.65 19.05 -0.30
C PRO A 68 -2.62 18.61 -1.40
N LEU A 69 -2.08 18.19 -2.56
CA LEU A 69 -2.84 17.68 -3.70
C LEU A 69 -3.04 16.15 -3.67
N ARG A 70 -2.91 15.52 -2.50
CA ARG A 70 -3.05 14.07 -2.26
C ARG A 70 -2.04 13.15 -2.96
N ASP A 71 -1.08 13.71 -3.70
CA ASP A 71 0.01 13.00 -4.37
C ASP A 71 1.28 13.88 -4.37
N PRO A 72 2.47 13.34 -4.04
CA PRO A 72 2.75 12.00 -3.53
C PRO A 72 2.35 11.80 -2.06
N VAL A 73 2.45 10.57 -1.58
CA VAL A 73 2.24 10.20 -0.18
C VAL A 73 3.57 9.79 0.45
N LEU A 74 3.83 10.28 1.66
CA LEU A 74 5.00 9.94 2.45
C LEU A 74 4.69 8.73 3.32
N TYR A 75 5.46 7.67 3.15
CA TYR A 75 5.38 6.44 3.93
C TYR A 75 6.64 6.27 4.74
N ARG A 76 6.51 5.82 5.99
CA ARG A 76 7.64 5.28 6.75
C ARG A 76 7.70 3.78 6.52
N VAL A 77 8.82 3.32 6.00
CA VAL A 77 9.12 1.91 5.71
C VAL A 77 10.31 1.57 6.60
N ARG A 78 10.11 0.72 7.62
CA ARG A 78 11.14 0.48 8.65
C ARG A 78 11.59 1.81 9.30
N ASP A 79 12.87 2.14 9.17
CA ASP A 79 13.51 3.30 9.80
C ASP A 79 13.75 4.48 8.86
N TYR A 80 13.19 4.45 7.65
CA TYR A 80 13.32 5.55 6.68
C TYR A 80 11.98 5.92 6.05
N GLU A 81 11.97 7.10 5.41
CA GLU A 81 10.80 7.62 4.73
C GLU A 81 10.94 7.50 3.21
N VAL A 82 9.86 7.14 2.54
CA VAL A 82 9.76 7.03 1.09
C VAL A 82 8.57 7.84 0.61
N CYS A 83 8.82 8.79 -0.30
CA CYS A 83 7.77 9.42 -1.08
C CYS A 83 7.40 8.51 -2.24
N LEU A 84 6.14 8.07 -2.28
CA LEU A 84 5.63 7.24 -3.36
C LEU A 84 4.41 7.90 -3.99
N ARG A 85 4.34 7.91 -5.33
CA ARG A 85 3.13 8.36 -6.01
C ARG A 85 1.97 7.43 -5.64
N ARG A 86 0.77 7.99 -5.50
CA ARG A 86 -0.48 7.25 -5.26
C ARG A 86 -0.68 6.14 -6.28
N ALA A 87 -0.33 6.42 -7.54
CA ALA A 87 -0.39 5.44 -8.62
C ALA A 87 0.52 4.23 -8.38
N GLN A 88 1.69 4.38 -7.76
CA GLN A 88 2.60 3.28 -7.41
C GLN A 88 2.17 2.59 -6.10
N ALA A 89 1.69 3.36 -5.11
CA ALA A 89 1.15 2.81 -3.86
C ALA A 89 -0.10 1.95 -4.07
N ALA A 90 -0.86 2.18 -5.15
CA ALA A 90 -2.03 1.37 -5.52
C ALA A 90 -1.67 -0.09 -5.87
N TRP A 91 -0.40 -0.37 -6.19
CA TRP A 91 0.08 -1.72 -6.51
C TRP A 91 0.55 -2.49 -5.27
N VAL A 92 0.67 -1.83 -4.11
CA VAL A 92 1.11 -2.47 -2.86
C VAL A 92 -0.11 -2.90 -2.07
N ARG A 93 -0.29 -4.20 -1.86
CA ARG A 93 -1.36 -4.76 -1.02
C ARG A 93 -0.88 -4.86 0.42
N VAL A 94 -1.74 -4.43 1.33
CA VAL A 94 -1.45 -4.36 2.76
C VAL A 94 -2.64 -4.86 3.57
N VAL A 95 -2.36 -5.38 4.76
CA VAL A 95 -3.35 -5.69 5.79
C VAL A 95 -3.12 -4.79 6.99
N GLY A 96 -4.19 -4.27 7.58
CA GLY A 96 -4.09 -3.44 8.78
C GLY A 96 -3.45 -4.20 9.93
N VAL A 97 -2.72 -3.49 10.77
CA VAL A 97 -2.25 -4.03 12.04
C VAL A 97 -3.19 -3.49 13.10
N GLY A 98 -3.98 -4.37 13.72
CA GLY A 98 -4.76 -4.01 14.91
C GLY A 98 -3.82 -3.45 15.98
N VAL A 99 -4.21 -2.33 16.59
CA VAL A 99 -3.57 -1.77 17.80
C VAL A 99 -4.25 -2.32 19.03
#